data_AF-A0A0D0E7H1-F1
#
_entry.id   AF-A0A0D0E7H1-F1
#
_cell.length_a   1.000
_cell.length_b   1.000
_cell.length_c   1.000
_cell.angle_alpha   90.00
_cell.angle_beta   90.00
_cell.angle_gamma   90.00
#
_symmetry.space_group_name_H-M   'P 1'
#
loop_
_entity.id
_entity.type
_entity.pdbx_description
1 polymer ?
#
loop_
_entity_poly.entity_id
_entity_poly.type
_entity_poly.pdbx_seq_one_letter_code
_entity_poly.pdbx_strand_id
1 'polypeptide(L)'
;MPLVTAGFVTIMVSTYVDGHKCTNVIRYHQGVFIPAMIKNEQHLQIWEKDSVTSKLTLLPGERQVKEWFHNKVTFYANDWHHLGWIHIDAGSDPRPKGEGTSIMVSDFVSADRGWCRSPDGQESAWVLFRAGKAHDGWFMNDDILKQTSQTMDILEKHHPNSDHVLIFDNATTHLKRADNALSAQTCPKEQRNGG
;
A
#
# COMPACT_ATOMS: atom_id res chain seq x y z
N MET A 1 24.63 -20.30 46.88
CA MET A 1 24.38 -19.97 45.45
C MET A 1 23.48 -18.75 45.42
N PRO A 2 23.91 -17.59 44.90
CA PRO A 2 23.03 -16.43 44.82
C PRO A 2 22.09 -16.59 43.61
N LEU A 3 20.83 -16.22 43.81
CA LEU A 3 19.80 -16.21 42.78
C LEU A 3 20.07 -15.02 41.84
N VAL A 4 20.45 -15.28 40.59
CA VAL A 4 20.65 -14.23 39.58
C VAL A 4 19.28 -13.85 39.01
N THR A 5 18.84 -12.62 39.25
CA THR A 5 17.58 -12.11 38.69
C THR A 5 17.88 -11.41 37.38
N ALA A 6 17.36 -11.95 36.27
CA ALA A 6 17.46 -11.30 34.96
C ALA A 6 16.32 -10.28 34.80
N GLY A 7 16.65 -9.05 34.40
CA GLY A 7 15.67 -8.00 34.14
C GLY A 7 15.22 -7.99 32.67
N PHE A 8 13.91 -7.84 32.44
CA PHE A 8 13.35 -7.67 31.10
C PHE A 8 13.24 -6.17 30.78
N VAL A 9 13.83 -5.73 29.66
CA VAL A 9 13.76 -4.33 29.21
C VAL A 9 13.12 -4.30 27.83
N THR A 10 11.97 -3.63 27.72
CA THR A 10 11.34 -3.28 26.43
C THR A 10 11.61 -1.81 26.16
N ILE A 11 12.26 -1.50 25.04
CA ILE A 11 12.33 -0.12 24.51
C ILE A 11 11.21 0.01 23.47
N MET A 12 10.09 0.64 23.85
CA MET A 12 8.95 0.92 22.96
C MET A 12 9.19 2.23 22.23
N VAL A 13 9.24 2.21 20.89
CA VAL A 13 9.30 3.41 20.06
C VAL A 13 7.91 3.69 19.46
N SER A 14 7.38 4.88 19.81
CA SER A 14 6.19 5.58 19.29
C SER A 14 4.83 4.87 19.37
N THR A 15 3.84 5.58 19.91
CA THR A 15 2.42 5.17 19.87
C THR A 15 1.78 5.65 18.58
N TYR A 16 1.50 4.74 17.66
CA TYR A 16 0.65 5.00 16.50
C TYR A 16 -0.80 5.19 16.95
N VAL A 17 -1.41 6.34 16.64
CA VAL A 17 -2.83 6.58 16.88
C VAL A 17 -3.57 6.22 15.60
N ASP A 18 -4.36 5.15 15.67
CA ASP A 18 -5.16 4.69 14.54
C ASP A 18 -6.21 5.74 14.13
N GLY A 19 -5.98 6.37 12.97
CA GLY A 19 -6.87 7.37 12.37
C GLY A 19 -8.12 6.78 11.71
N HIS A 20 -8.29 5.44 11.68
CA HIS A 20 -9.47 4.82 11.09
C HIS A 20 -10.78 5.27 11.75
N LYS A 21 -10.72 5.71 13.02
CA LYS A 21 -11.88 6.20 13.79
C LYS A 21 -12.25 7.66 13.53
N CYS A 22 -11.52 8.39 12.67
CA CYS A 22 -11.87 9.76 12.33
C CYS A 22 -13.20 9.83 11.57
N THR A 23 -14.08 10.77 11.94
CA THR A 23 -15.45 10.87 11.40
C THR A 23 -15.50 11.02 9.88
N ASN A 24 -14.55 11.75 9.30
CA ASN A 24 -14.44 11.90 7.84
C ASN A 24 -14.06 10.57 7.15
N VAL A 25 -13.16 9.79 7.76
CA VAL A 25 -12.76 8.46 7.27
C VAL A 25 -13.96 7.51 7.34
N ILE A 26 -14.66 7.46 8.47
CA ILE A 26 -15.87 6.63 8.64
C ILE A 26 -16.92 7.02 7.61
N ARG A 27 -17.18 8.32 7.41
CA ARG A 27 -18.17 8.80 6.45
C ARG A 27 -17.84 8.40 5.01
N TYR A 28 -16.58 8.54 4.60
CA TYR A 28 -16.14 8.11 3.27
C TYR A 28 -16.23 6.59 3.13
N HIS A 29 -15.75 5.86 4.14
CA HIS A 29 -15.77 4.41 4.15
C HIS A 29 -17.19 3.85 4.02
N GLN A 30 -18.12 4.33 4.84
CA GLN A 30 -19.51 3.86 4.86
C GLN A 30 -20.35 4.39 3.70
N GLY A 31 -20.14 5.64 3.29
CA GLY A 31 -20.98 6.30 2.29
C GLY A 31 -20.51 6.16 0.85
N VAL A 32 -19.23 5.83 0.61
CA VAL A 32 -18.64 5.79 -0.74
C VAL A 32 -17.94 4.47 -0.99
N PHE A 33 -16.96 4.11 -0.16
CA PHE A 33 -16.10 2.95 -0.42
C PHE A 33 -16.87 1.62 -0.37
N ILE A 34 -17.55 1.33 0.74
CA ILE A 34 -18.32 0.08 0.89
C ILE A 34 -19.39 -0.05 -0.21
N PRO A 35 -20.24 0.97 -0.48
CA PRO A 35 -21.23 0.87 -1.56
C PRO A 35 -20.61 0.62 -2.95
N ALA A 36 -19.45 1.21 -3.25
CA ALA A 36 -18.74 0.97 -4.50
C ALA A 36 -18.22 -0.46 -4.61
N MET A 37 -17.65 -0.99 -3.53
CA MET A 37 -17.19 -2.40 -3.46
C MET A 37 -18.37 -3.38 -3.61
N ILE A 38 -19.49 -3.15 -2.91
CA ILE A 38 -20.70 -3.98 -3.03
C ILE A 38 -21.25 -3.97 -4.46
N LYS A 39 -21.19 -2.83 -5.15
CA LYS A 39 -21.60 -2.75 -6.55
C LYS A 39 -20.73 -3.63 -7.45
N ASN A 40 -19.44 -3.69 -7.20
CA ASN A 40 -18.52 -4.54 -7.94
C ASN A 40 -18.71 -6.03 -7.60
N GLU A 41 -19.10 -6.34 -6.35
CA GLU A 41 -19.27 -7.71 -5.83
C GLU A 41 -20.16 -8.59 -6.72
N GLN A 42 -21.15 -8.00 -7.39
CA GLN A 42 -22.04 -8.70 -8.34
C GLN A 42 -21.29 -9.33 -9.52
N HIS A 43 -20.11 -8.80 -9.87
CA HIS A 43 -19.26 -9.28 -10.96
C HIS A 43 -17.97 -9.94 -10.47
N LEU A 44 -17.77 -10.03 -9.15
CA LEU A 44 -16.60 -10.66 -8.53
C LEU A 44 -16.79 -12.16 -8.37
N GLN A 45 -15.66 -12.87 -8.40
CA GLN A 45 -15.67 -14.27 -8.03
C GLN A 45 -15.88 -14.41 -6.52
N ILE A 46 -17.00 -15.01 -6.10
CA ILE A 46 -17.24 -15.35 -4.70
C ILE A 46 -16.71 -16.76 -4.44
N TRP A 47 -15.90 -16.89 -3.39
CA TRP A 47 -15.28 -18.14 -2.94
C TRP A 47 -16.01 -18.63 -1.69
N GLU A 48 -16.58 -19.84 -1.74
CA GLU A 48 -17.13 -20.48 -0.55
C GLU A 48 -16.03 -21.19 0.25
N LYS A 49 -16.33 -21.49 1.52
CA LYS A 49 -15.38 -21.95 2.55
C LYS A 49 -14.58 -23.20 2.16
N ASP A 50 -15.08 -24.00 1.22
CA ASP A 50 -14.48 -25.27 0.79
C ASP A 50 -13.77 -25.17 -0.57
N SER A 51 -13.40 -23.96 -1.02
CA SER A 51 -12.81 -23.71 -2.35
C SER A 51 -13.77 -23.97 -3.51
N VAL A 52 -15.04 -24.26 -3.22
CA VAL A 52 -16.09 -24.32 -4.23
C VAL A 52 -16.37 -22.89 -4.67
N THR A 53 -15.87 -22.57 -5.85
CA THR A 53 -16.14 -21.34 -6.56
C THR A 53 -17.64 -21.30 -6.85
N SER A 54 -18.38 -20.39 -6.21
CA SER A 54 -19.78 -20.16 -6.59
C SER A 54 -19.82 -19.74 -8.07
N LYS A 55 -20.73 -20.32 -8.85
CA LYS A 55 -20.76 -20.08 -10.30
C LYS A 55 -21.14 -18.63 -10.56
N LEU A 56 -20.16 -17.82 -10.97
CA LEU A 56 -20.39 -16.43 -11.34
C LEU A 56 -21.41 -16.40 -12.47
N THR A 57 -22.57 -15.78 -12.21
CA THR A 57 -23.66 -15.68 -13.18
C THR A 57 -23.63 -14.27 -13.77
N LEU A 58 -22.95 -14.13 -14.91
CA LEU A 58 -22.89 -12.89 -15.67
C LEU A 58 -24.02 -12.85 -16.70
N LEU A 59 -24.63 -11.68 -16.91
CA LEU A 59 -25.57 -11.48 -18.00
C LEU A 59 -24.83 -11.49 -19.36
N PRO A 60 -25.54 -11.76 -20.47
CA PRO A 60 -24.95 -11.67 -21.80
C PRO A 60 -24.33 -10.28 -22.05
N GLY A 61 -23.01 -10.24 -22.26
CA GLY A 61 -22.26 -9.00 -22.49
C GLY A 61 -21.54 -8.45 -21.26
N GLU A 62 -21.79 -8.98 -20.07
CA GLU A 62 -21.04 -8.61 -18.86
C GLU A 62 -19.71 -9.35 -18.79
N ARG A 63 -18.69 -8.66 -18.26
CA ARG A 63 -17.36 -9.20 -18.02
C ARG A 63 -17.13 -9.40 -16.53
N GLN A 64 -16.35 -10.42 -16.20
CA GLN A 64 -15.93 -10.63 -14.83
C GLN A 64 -15.03 -9.47 -14.39
N VAL A 65 -15.27 -8.93 -13.20
CA VAL A 65 -14.42 -7.92 -12.57
C VAL A 65 -13.32 -8.62 -11.78
N LYS A 66 -12.09 -8.08 -11.86
CA LYS A 66 -10.93 -8.49 -11.06
C LYS A 66 -10.39 -7.30 -10.28
N GLU A 67 -10.33 -7.48 -8.97
CA GLU A 67 -9.80 -6.48 -8.05
C GLU A 67 -8.32 -6.71 -7.79
N TRP A 68 -7.54 -5.63 -7.88
CA TRP A 68 -6.11 -5.63 -7.65
C TRP A 68 -5.79 -4.65 -6.54
N PHE A 69 -5.37 -5.16 -5.39
CA PHE A 69 -4.99 -4.36 -4.23
C PHE A 69 -3.52 -3.96 -4.35
N HIS A 70 -3.28 -2.65 -4.35
CA HIS A 70 -1.94 -2.07 -4.32
C HIS A 70 -1.50 -1.84 -2.88
N ASN A 71 -0.23 -2.11 -2.58
CA ASN A 71 0.39 -1.60 -1.36
C ASN A 71 1.89 -1.35 -1.56
N LYS A 72 2.48 -0.66 -0.58
CA LYS A 72 3.91 -0.41 -0.45
C LYS A 72 4.35 -0.86 0.93
N VAL A 73 5.45 -1.59 1.00
CA VAL A 73 6.12 -1.93 2.26
C VAL A 73 7.56 -1.48 2.18
N THR A 74 8.08 -0.94 3.28
CA THR A 74 9.49 -0.56 3.38
C THR A 74 10.15 -1.44 4.43
N PHE A 75 11.30 -1.99 4.09
CA PHE A 75 12.16 -2.76 4.97
C PHE A 75 13.43 -1.96 5.21
N TYR A 76 13.88 -1.87 6.46
CA TYR A 76 15.15 -1.25 6.80
C TYR A 76 16.18 -2.29 7.24
N ALA A 77 17.45 -2.03 6.95
CA ALA A 77 18.56 -2.94 7.24
C ALA A 77 18.69 -3.26 8.75
N ASN A 78 18.31 -2.31 9.62
CA ASN A 78 18.41 -2.42 11.07
C ASN A 78 17.03 -2.50 11.76
N ASP A 79 15.96 -2.91 11.07
CA ASP A 79 14.60 -3.10 11.63
C ASP A 79 14.50 -4.22 12.69
N TRP A 80 15.62 -4.73 13.17
CA TRP A 80 15.64 -5.91 14.02
C TRP A 80 15.33 -5.56 15.47
N HIS A 81 14.19 -6.07 15.96
CA HIS A 81 13.86 -6.08 17.37
C HIS A 81 14.64 -7.20 18.08
N HIS A 82 15.79 -6.86 18.68
CA HIS A 82 16.49 -7.78 19.57
C HIS A 82 15.70 -7.96 20.88
N LEU A 83 15.02 -9.09 21.01
CA LEU A 83 14.56 -9.62 22.29
C LEU A 83 15.60 -10.62 22.79
N GLY A 84 16.21 -10.32 23.94
CA GLY A 84 17.20 -11.20 24.55
C GLY A 84 17.36 -10.89 26.02
N TRP A 85 17.73 -11.92 26.79
CA TRP A 85 18.14 -11.76 28.17
C TRP A 85 19.57 -11.25 28.19
N ILE A 86 19.78 -10.07 28.77
CA ILE A 86 21.11 -9.50 28.95
C ILE A 86 21.47 -9.67 30.42
N HIS A 87 22.69 -10.15 30.70
CA HIS A 87 23.18 -10.22 32.07
C HIS A 87 23.25 -8.81 32.68
N ILE A 88 22.97 -8.66 33.98
CA ILE A 88 22.92 -7.34 34.64
C ILE A 88 24.26 -6.60 34.57
N ASP A 89 25.36 -7.34 34.52
CA ASP A 89 26.72 -6.80 34.39
C ASP A 89 27.22 -6.69 32.95
N ALA A 90 26.38 -7.01 31.96
CA ALA A 90 26.77 -6.85 30.56
C ALA A 90 26.80 -5.35 30.22
N GLY A 91 27.92 -4.90 29.66
CA GLY A 91 28.03 -3.55 29.10
C GLY A 91 27.05 -3.33 27.94
N SER A 92 26.76 -2.07 27.63
CA SER A 92 25.95 -1.72 26.47
C SER A 92 26.71 -2.04 25.19
N ASP A 93 26.17 -2.91 24.34
CA ASP A 93 26.66 -3.11 22.98
C ASP A 93 26.23 -1.91 22.10
N PRO A 94 27.16 -1.06 21.62
CA PRO A 94 26.81 0.11 20.84
C PRO A 94 26.20 -0.30 19.50
N ARG A 95 24.95 0.09 19.29
CA ARG A 95 24.22 -0.21 18.04
C ARG A 95 24.47 0.84 16.97
N PRO A 96 24.42 0.45 15.67
CA PRO A 96 24.34 1.40 14.59
C PRO A 96 23.22 2.40 14.85
N LYS A 97 23.51 3.69 14.69
CA LYS A 97 22.52 4.74 14.89
C LYS A 97 21.54 4.75 13.72
N GLY A 98 20.26 4.52 14.01
CA GLY A 98 19.15 4.60 13.04
C GLY A 98 18.85 3.27 12.33
N GLU A 99 17.81 3.30 11.49
CA GLU A 99 17.24 2.13 10.83
C GLU A 99 18.12 1.59 9.68
N GLY A 100 19.14 2.33 9.26
CA GLY A 100 20.03 1.94 8.16
C GLY A 100 19.42 2.17 6.78
N THR A 101 19.95 1.49 5.76
CA THR A 101 19.43 1.58 4.39
C THR A 101 18.06 0.95 4.27
N SER A 102 17.16 1.54 3.47
CA SER A 102 15.83 1.00 3.22
C SER A 102 15.60 0.53 1.79
N ILE A 103 14.75 -0.47 1.68
CA ILE A 103 14.23 -1.01 0.44
C ILE A 103 12.70 -0.95 0.52
N MET A 104 12.09 -0.25 -0.42
CA MET A 104 10.64 -0.26 -0.60
C MET A 104 10.27 -1.28 -1.68
N VAL A 105 9.26 -2.07 -1.39
CA VAL A 105 8.63 -3.00 -2.32
C VAL A 105 7.20 -2.54 -2.55
N SER A 106 6.77 -2.49 -3.80
CA SER A 106 5.39 -2.20 -4.16
C SER A 106 4.90 -3.15 -5.24
N ASP A 107 3.65 -3.60 -5.14
CA ASP A 107 3.06 -4.53 -6.09
C ASP A 107 1.52 -4.47 -6.03
N PHE A 108 0.87 -5.16 -6.98
CA PHE A 108 -0.56 -5.40 -7.02
C PHE A 108 -0.86 -6.88 -6.80
N VAL A 109 -1.86 -7.18 -5.98
CA VAL A 109 -2.30 -8.55 -5.70
C VAL A 109 -3.81 -8.70 -5.91
N SER A 110 -4.22 -9.78 -6.57
CA SER A 110 -5.61 -10.20 -6.65
C SER A 110 -5.82 -11.50 -5.89
N ALA A 111 -7.01 -11.67 -5.30
CA ALA A 111 -7.38 -12.89 -4.59
C ALA A 111 -7.39 -14.13 -5.51
N ASP A 112 -7.71 -13.96 -6.79
CA ASP A 112 -7.84 -15.08 -7.74
C ASP A 112 -6.53 -15.43 -8.47
N ARG A 113 -5.60 -14.48 -8.57
CA ARG A 113 -4.39 -14.56 -9.42
C ARG A 113 -3.08 -14.39 -8.68
N GLY A 114 -3.13 -13.94 -7.42
CA GLY A 114 -1.94 -13.56 -6.68
C GLY A 114 -1.32 -12.28 -7.26
N TRP A 115 0.01 -12.24 -7.31
CA TRP A 115 0.78 -11.08 -7.77
C TRP A 115 0.57 -10.79 -9.26
N CYS A 116 0.48 -9.51 -9.63
CA CYS A 116 0.27 -9.10 -11.01
C CYS A 116 1.51 -9.37 -11.86
N ARG A 117 1.49 -10.47 -12.61
CA ARG A 117 2.57 -10.94 -13.48
C ARG A 117 2.02 -11.53 -14.76
N SER A 118 2.83 -11.51 -15.81
CA SER A 118 2.52 -12.26 -17.02
C SER A 118 2.50 -13.78 -16.73
N PRO A 119 1.77 -14.59 -17.54
CA PRO A 119 1.72 -16.03 -17.36
C PRO A 119 3.08 -16.75 -17.42
N ASP A 120 4.04 -16.17 -18.14
CA ASP A 120 5.43 -16.66 -18.25
C ASP A 120 6.37 -16.07 -17.19
N GLY A 121 5.88 -15.17 -16.34
CA GLY A 121 6.62 -14.51 -15.26
C GLY A 121 7.68 -13.50 -15.72
N GLN A 122 7.72 -13.13 -17.00
CA GLN A 122 8.71 -12.18 -17.53
C GLN A 122 8.33 -10.71 -17.28
N GLU A 123 7.04 -10.41 -17.14
CA GLU A 123 6.53 -9.07 -16.85
C GLU A 123 5.89 -9.07 -15.46
N SER A 124 6.09 -8.00 -14.70
CA SER A 124 5.53 -7.84 -13.36
C SER A 124 5.24 -6.39 -13.04
N ALA A 125 4.17 -6.14 -12.28
CA ALA A 125 3.90 -4.84 -11.67
C ALA A 125 4.79 -4.54 -10.45
N TRP A 126 5.64 -5.49 -10.06
CA TRP A 126 6.53 -5.39 -8.91
C TRP A 126 7.58 -4.29 -9.09
N VAL A 127 7.69 -3.43 -8.08
CA VAL A 127 8.70 -2.37 -8.00
C VAL A 127 9.56 -2.60 -6.77
N LEU A 128 10.86 -2.63 -6.99
CA LEU A 128 11.89 -2.55 -5.96
C LEU A 128 12.55 -1.18 -6.02
N PHE A 129 12.47 -0.43 -4.93
CA PHE A 129 12.95 0.94 -4.85
C PHE A 129 13.91 1.09 -3.67
N ARG A 130 15.14 1.56 -3.93
CA ARG A 130 16.15 1.80 -2.89
C ARG A 130 16.02 3.23 -2.42
N ALA A 131 15.39 3.43 -1.27
CA ALA A 131 15.11 4.76 -0.78
C ALA A 131 16.37 5.45 -0.22
N GLY A 132 16.47 6.76 -0.45
CA GLY A 132 17.52 7.61 0.11
C GLY A 132 18.16 8.55 -0.91
N LYS A 133 18.68 9.68 -0.41
CA LYS A 133 19.31 10.73 -1.23
C LYS A 133 20.50 10.26 -2.06
N ALA A 134 21.21 9.23 -1.58
CA ALA A 134 22.33 8.60 -2.28
C ALA A 134 21.91 7.37 -3.14
N HIS A 135 20.61 7.13 -3.27
CA HIS A 135 20.01 6.00 -3.98
C HIS A 135 18.95 6.52 -4.98
N ASP A 136 17.79 5.86 -5.07
CA ASP A 136 16.74 6.16 -6.05
C ASP A 136 15.89 7.38 -5.63
N GLY A 137 16.20 8.00 -4.49
CA GLY A 137 15.51 9.18 -3.98
C GLY A 137 14.29 8.83 -3.13
N TRP A 138 13.15 9.43 -3.48
CA TRP A 138 11.87 9.25 -2.80
C TRP A 138 10.84 8.68 -3.77
N PHE A 139 10.04 7.71 -3.33
CA PHE A 139 8.98 7.14 -4.16
C PHE A 139 7.82 8.12 -4.26
N MET A 140 7.65 8.71 -5.45
CA MET A 140 6.74 9.82 -5.70
C MET A 140 5.50 9.38 -6.47
N ASN A 141 4.57 10.32 -6.69
CA ASN A 141 3.37 10.06 -7.48
C ASN A 141 3.69 9.58 -8.90
N ASP A 142 4.73 10.12 -9.52
CA ASP A 142 5.14 9.72 -10.88
C ASP A 142 5.55 8.25 -10.95
N ASP A 143 6.18 7.73 -9.89
CA ASP A 143 6.51 6.30 -9.79
C ASP A 143 5.27 5.43 -9.66
N ILE A 144 4.26 5.90 -8.91
CA ILE A 144 2.94 5.24 -8.80
C ILE A 144 2.26 5.21 -10.17
N LEU A 145 2.24 6.34 -10.88
CA LEU A 145 1.65 6.43 -12.22
C LEU A 145 2.36 5.50 -13.20
N LYS A 146 3.69 5.45 -13.16
CA LYS A 146 4.48 4.54 -13.99
C LYS A 146 4.17 3.07 -13.69
N GLN A 147 4.18 2.67 -12.43
CA GLN A 147 3.83 1.31 -12.01
C GLN A 147 2.40 0.96 -12.42
N THR A 148 1.47 1.89 -12.24
CA THR A 148 0.05 1.71 -12.60
C THR A 148 -0.12 1.53 -14.10
N SER A 149 0.58 2.33 -14.92
CA SER A 149 0.57 2.19 -16.38
C SER A 149 1.11 0.84 -16.82
N GLN A 150 2.24 0.39 -16.26
CA GLN A 150 2.80 -0.93 -16.56
C GLN A 150 1.86 -2.06 -16.15
N THR A 151 1.15 -1.88 -15.02
CA THR A 151 0.13 -2.83 -14.57
C THR A 151 -1.01 -2.90 -15.58
N MET A 152 -1.51 -1.76 -16.06
CA MET A 152 -2.56 -1.71 -17.10
C MET A 152 -2.10 -2.42 -18.37
N ASP A 153 -0.87 -2.19 -18.83
CA ASP A 153 -0.31 -2.86 -20.02
C ASP A 153 -0.30 -4.40 -19.86
N ILE A 154 0.13 -4.90 -18.70
CA ILE A 154 0.14 -6.34 -18.39
C ILE A 154 -1.28 -6.91 -18.41
N LEU A 155 -2.24 -6.20 -17.80
CA LEU A 155 -3.62 -6.64 -17.69
C LEU A 155 -4.33 -6.65 -19.06
N GLU A 156 -4.15 -5.61 -19.87
CA GLU A 156 -4.70 -5.55 -21.23
C GLU A 156 -4.13 -6.65 -22.12
N LYS A 157 -2.82 -6.91 -22.02
CA LYS A 157 -2.15 -7.92 -22.82
C LYS A 157 -2.53 -9.34 -22.44
N HIS A 158 -2.56 -9.66 -21.15
CA HIS A 158 -2.70 -11.04 -20.69
C HIS A 158 -4.12 -11.39 -20.24
N HIS A 159 -4.94 -10.41 -19.90
CA HIS A 159 -6.26 -10.60 -19.30
C HIS A 159 -7.39 -9.76 -19.94
N PRO A 160 -7.47 -9.64 -21.28
CA PRO A 160 -8.35 -8.69 -21.98
C PRO A 160 -9.86 -8.96 -21.81
N ASN A 161 -10.23 -10.14 -21.32
CA ASN A 161 -11.62 -10.59 -21.19
C ASN A 161 -12.23 -10.28 -19.80
N SER A 162 -11.49 -9.58 -18.95
CA SER A 162 -11.95 -9.16 -17.62
C SER A 162 -11.90 -7.64 -17.51
N ASP A 163 -12.79 -7.09 -16.72
CA ASP A 163 -12.68 -5.71 -16.28
C ASP A 163 -11.79 -5.66 -15.04
N HIS A 164 -10.99 -4.62 -14.90
CA HIS A 164 -9.97 -4.51 -13.86
C HIS A 164 -10.20 -3.30 -12.98
N VAL A 165 -10.24 -3.52 -11.67
CA VAL A 165 -10.36 -2.46 -10.66
C VAL A 165 -9.07 -2.42 -9.85
N LEU A 166 -8.34 -1.32 -9.97
CA LEU A 166 -7.12 -1.08 -9.19
C LEU A 166 -7.50 -0.33 -7.90
N ILE A 167 -7.18 -0.92 -6.75
CA ILE A 167 -7.55 -0.42 -5.44
C ILE A 167 -6.30 0.06 -4.72
N PHE A 168 -6.33 1.31 -4.27
CA PHE A 168 -5.25 1.96 -3.54
C PHE A 168 -5.72 2.34 -2.14
N ASP A 169 -4.75 2.53 -1.24
CA ASP A 169 -5.01 3.23 0.01
C ASP A 169 -5.13 4.75 -0.23
N ASN A 170 -5.46 5.49 0.83
CA ASN A 170 -5.60 6.94 0.78
C ASN A 170 -4.29 7.68 1.12
N ALA A 171 -3.11 7.06 0.93
CA ALA A 171 -1.86 7.76 1.22
C ALA A 171 -1.74 9.01 0.34
N THR A 172 -1.17 10.08 0.88
CA THR A 172 -1.12 11.40 0.24
C THR A 172 -0.43 11.36 -1.13
N THR A 173 0.50 10.44 -1.35
CA THR A 173 1.16 10.22 -2.64
C THR A 173 0.21 9.72 -3.74
N HIS A 174 -0.86 9.00 -3.39
CA HIS A 174 -1.93 8.60 -4.32
C HIS A 174 -2.91 9.74 -4.62
N LEU A 175 -2.99 10.74 -3.74
CA LEU A 175 -3.93 11.87 -3.84
C LEU A 175 -3.32 13.15 -4.46
N LYS A 176 -2.13 13.04 -5.06
CA LYS A 176 -1.48 14.18 -5.75
C LYS A 176 -2.40 14.66 -6.88
N ARG A 177 -2.68 15.96 -6.91
CA ARG A 177 -3.35 16.60 -8.07
C ARG A 177 -2.34 16.79 -9.20
N ALA A 178 -2.84 16.94 -10.42
CA ALA A 178 -2.00 17.33 -11.55
C ALA A 178 -1.19 18.60 -11.23
N ASP A 179 0.02 18.71 -11.77
CA ASP A 179 0.92 19.84 -11.46
C ASP A 179 0.33 21.21 -11.86
N ASN A 180 -0.60 21.21 -12.82
CA ASN A 180 -1.33 22.38 -13.29
C ASN A 180 -2.71 22.57 -12.60
N ALA A 181 -3.06 21.75 -11.61
CA ALA A 181 -4.35 21.84 -10.94
C ALA A 181 -4.42 23.12 -10.09
N LEU A 182 -5.56 23.82 -10.17
CA LEU A 182 -5.81 25.00 -9.36
C LEU A 182 -5.72 24.66 -7.87
N SER A 183 -4.83 25.35 -7.16
CA SER A 183 -4.69 25.25 -5.71
C SER A 183 -5.30 26.47 -5.05
N ALA A 184 -6.21 26.24 -4.11
CA ALA A 184 -6.76 27.31 -3.28
C ALA A 184 -5.70 27.96 -2.38
N GLN A 185 -4.55 27.29 -2.17
CA GLN A 185 -3.45 27.85 -1.38
C GLN A 185 -2.67 28.94 -2.11
N THR A 186 -2.64 28.90 -3.44
CA THR A 186 -1.93 29.87 -4.29
C THR A 186 -2.87 30.90 -4.93
N CYS A 187 -4.18 30.80 -4.69
CA CYS A 187 -5.12 31.85 -5.09
C CYS A 187 -4.90 33.11 -4.23
N PRO A 188 -4.65 34.29 -4.84
CA PRO A 188 -4.61 35.56 -4.12
C PRO A 188 -5.95 35.80 -3.43
N LYS A 189 -5.93 36.17 -2.15
CA LYS A 189 -7.15 36.38 -1.33
C LYS A 189 -7.92 37.65 -1.70
N GLU A 190 -7.40 38.51 -2.57
CA GLU A 190 -7.99 39.81 -2.85
C GLU A 190 -8.21 40.03 -4.35
N GLN A 191 -9.44 40.42 -4.70
CA GLN A 191 -9.69 41.15 -5.93
C GLN A 191 -9.25 42.60 -5.68
N ARG A 192 -8.18 43.05 -6.36
CA ARG A 192 -7.91 44.48 -6.50
C ARG A 192 -9.04 45.07 -7.34
N ASN A 193 -10.00 45.72 -6.68
CA ASN A 193 -10.90 46.64 -7.36
C ASN A 193 -10.03 47.77 -7.95
N GLY A 194 -9.81 47.71 -9.26
CA GLY A 194 -9.21 48.81 -10.00
C GLY A 194 -10.15 50.02 -9.93
N GLY A 195 -9.61 51.15 -9.46
CA GLY A 195 -10.26 52.45 -9.58
C GLY A 195 -10.19 52.99 -11.00
#